data_AF-A0A6C0TTD9-F1
#
_entry.id   AF-A0A6C0TTD9-F1
#
_cell.length_a   1.000
_cell.length_b   1.000
_cell.length_c   1.000
_cell.angle_alpha   90.00
_cell.angle_beta   90.00
_cell.angle_gamma   90.00
#
_symmetry.space_group_name_H-M   'P 1'
#
loop_
_entity.id
_entity.type
_entity.pdbx_description
1 polymer ?
#
loop_
_entity_poly.entity_id
_entity_poly.type
_entity_poly.pdbx_seq_one_letter_code
_entity_poly.pdbx_strand_id
1 'polypeptide(L)'
;MREISDGFVIAALDKDIGTFDTMTTALQFHMYQPVMLANTGQLGGSSAQAPFKAHHERQIAHVHGNNQAVISIFEVDLLAFKNTRKVDLPKEKKAAPAGFKGRTSA
;
A
#
# COMPACT_ATOMS: atom_id res chain seq x y z
N MET A 1 -2.94 -9.27 -9.88
CA MET A 1 -2.73 -7.83 -9.61
C MET A 1 -1.26 -7.41 -9.76
N ARG A 2 -0.29 -8.04 -9.08
CA ARG A 2 1.14 -7.68 -9.23
C ARG A 2 1.64 -7.58 -10.68
N GLU A 3 1.19 -8.50 -11.54
CA GLU A 3 1.61 -8.56 -12.95
C GLU A 3 0.95 -7.49 -13.84
N ILE A 4 -0.02 -6.72 -13.32
CA ILE A 4 -0.81 -5.78 -14.11
C ILE A 4 -0.91 -4.37 -13.51
N SER A 5 -0.44 -4.14 -12.27
CA SER A 5 -0.55 -2.83 -11.59
C SER A 5 0.69 -2.45 -10.78
N ASP A 6 0.97 -1.14 -10.73
CA ASP A 6 2.07 -0.49 -9.98
C ASP A 6 1.63 0.05 -8.61
N GLY A 7 0.32 0.15 -8.38
CA GLY A 7 -0.29 0.40 -7.08
C GLY A 7 -1.73 -0.08 -7.11
N PHE A 8 -2.34 -0.25 -5.93
CA PHE A 8 -3.72 -0.69 -5.81
C PHE A 8 -4.50 0.23 -4.87
N VAL A 9 -5.60 0.80 -5.36
CA VAL A 9 -6.46 1.72 -4.61
C VAL A 9 -7.81 1.05 -4.38
N ILE A 10 -8.28 1.09 -3.13
CA ILE A 10 -9.52 0.49 -2.67
C ILE A 10 -10.38 1.62 -2.11
N ALA A 11 -11.52 1.89 -2.75
CA ALA A 11 -12.55 2.75 -2.19
C ALA A 11 -13.55 1.87 -1.42
N ALA A 12 -13.87 2.25 -0.17
CA ALA A 12 -14.70 1.45 0.72
C ALA A 12 -15.76 2.29 1.46
N LEU A 13 -16.83 1.60 1.84
CA LEU A 13 -17.82 2.01 2.85
C LEU A 13 -17.97 0.83 3.81
N ASP A 14 -16.91 0.54 4.56
CA ASP A 14 -16.82 -0.68 5.36
C ASP A 14 -16.71 -0.37 6.86
N LYS A 15 -17.41 -1.16 7.67
CA LYS A 15 -17.48 -1.02 9.14
C LYS A 15 -16.46 -1.90 9.86
N ASP A 16 -15.95 -2.94 9.20
CA ASP A 16 -14.96 -3.87 9.73
C ASP A 16 -13.54 -3.38 9.42
N ILE A 17 -13.15 -2.33 10.13
CA ILE A 17 -11.86 -1.65 9.97
C ILE A 17 -10.68 -2.62 10.20
N GLY A 18 -10.80 -3.52 11.19
CA GLY A 18 -9.73 -4.44 11.55
C GLY A 18 -9.42 -5.46 10.44
N THR A 19 -10.46 -6.01 9.81
CA THR A 19 -10.29 -6.91 8.67
C THR A 19 -9.67 -6.17 7.48
N PHE A 20 -10.10 -4.94 7.20
CA PHE A 20 -9.59 -4.15 6.07
C PHE A 20 -8.14 -3.69 6.25
N ASP A 21 -7.73 -3.35 7.47
CA ASP A 21 -6.32 -3.03 7.75
C ASP A 21 -5.42 -4.26 7.58
N THR A 22 -5.87 -5.42 8.08
CA THR A 22 -5.19 -6.71 7.88
C THR A 22 -5.08 -7.05 6.39
N MET A 23 -6.16 -6.84 5.63
CA MET A 23 -6.19 -7.04 4.18
C MET A 23 -5.17 -6.13 3.48
N THR A 24 -5.16 -4.82 3.80
CA THR A 24 -4.23 -3.86 3.19
C THR A 24 -2.77 -4.29 3.45
N THR A 25 -2.48 -4.71 4.68
CA THR A 25 -1.17 -5.24 5.09
C THR A 25 -0.78 -6.51 4.33
N ALA A 26 -1.71 -7.45 4.15
CA ALA A 26 -1.48 -8.67 3.41
C ALA A 26 -1.28 -8.39 1.91
N LEU A 27 -2.10 -7.52 1.33
CA LEU A 27 -2.06 -7.21 -0.10
C LEU A 27 -0.76 -6.52 -0.49
N GLN A 28 -0.32 -5.47 0.22
CA GLN A 28 0.94 -4.79 -0.11
C GLN A 28 2.12 -5.78 -0.09
N PHE A 29 2.09 -6.72 0.87
CA PHE A 29 3.15 -7.69 1.05
C PHE A 29 3.20 -8.71 -0.10
N HIS A 30 2.06 -9.28 -0.48
CA HIS A 30 1.98 -10.35 -1.48
C HIS A 30 1.99 -9.80 -2.91
N MET A 31 1.34 -8.66 -3.13
CA MET A 31 1.29 -7.99 -4.43
C MET A 31 2.56 -7.21 -4.74
N TYR A 32 3.44 -7.01 -3.76
CA TYR A 32 4.71 -6.29 -3.92
C TYR A 32 4.52 -4.92 -4.59
N GLN A 33 3.56 -4.15 -4.10
CA GLN A 33 3.25 -2.81 -4.58
C GLN A 33 2.55 -2.01 -3.46
N PRO A 34 2.52 -0.67 -3.54
CA PRO A 34 1.74 0.14 -2.62
C PRO A 34 0.24 -0.17 -2.71
N VAL A 35 -0.43 -0.20 -1.57
CA VAL A 35 -1.89 -0.39 -1.45
C VAL A 35 -2.46 0.74 -0.61
N MET A 36 -3.53 1.36 -1.10
CA MET A 36 -4.21 2.48 -0.46
C MET A 36 -5.69 2.13 -0.29
N LEU A 37 -6.18 2.28 0.93
CA LEU A 37 -7.57 2.14 1.31
C LEU A 37 -8.12 3.52 1.67
N ALA A 38 -9.14 3.96 0.93
CA ALA A 38 -9.93 5.14 1.23
C ALA A 38 -11.33 4.69 1.67
N ASN A 39 -11.58 4.76 2.97
CA ASN A 39 -12.89 4.50 3.56
C ASN A 39 -13.59 5.83 3.89
N THR A 40 -14.88 5.78 4.19
CA THR A 40 -15.64 7.00 4.51
C THR A 40 -15.21 7.60 5.85
N GLY A 41 -15.20 8.93 5.96
CA GLY A 41 -14.80 9.64 7.19
C GLY A 41 -15.69 9.36 8.40
N GLN A 42 -16.89 8.82 8.18
CA GLN A 42 -17.76 8.34 9.26
C GLN A 42 -17.16 7.12 9.97
N LEU A 43 -16.55 6.22 9.21
CA LEU A 43 -16.04 4.93 9.71
C LEU A 43 -14.54 4.99 9.97
N GLY A 44 -13.79 5.80 9.20
CA GLY A 44 -12.33 5.85 9.27
C GLY A 44 -11.68 4.56 8.77
N GLY A 45 -10.45 4.28 9.20
CA GLY A 45 -9.72 3.10 8.72
C GLY A 45 -9.09 3.27 7.34
N SER A 46 -9.07 4.50 6.80
CA SER A 46 -8.29 4.81 5.61
C SER A 46 -6.81 4.61 5.91
N SER A 47 -6.12 3.89 5.03
CA SER A 47 -4.72 3.51 5.23
C SER A 47 -3.95 3.52 3.92
N ALA A 48 -2.65 3.75 3.98
CA ALA A 48 -1.76 3.60 2.85
C ALA A 48 -0.53 2.83 3.30
N GLN A 49 -0.18 1.77 2.58
CA GLN A 49 0.93 0.92 2.92
C GLN A 49 1.77 0.55 1.69
N ALA A 50 3.06 0.27 1.90
CA ALA A 50 3.97 -0.19 0.86
C ALA A 50 4.96 -1.25 1.37
N PRO A 51 5.49 -2.13 0.50
CA PRO A 51 6.34 -3.25 0.89
C PRO A 51 7.79 -2.85 1.17
N PHE A 52 7.98 -2.00 2.17
CA PHE A 52 9.28 -1.73 2.76
C PHE A 52 9.72 -2.85 3.71
N LYS A 53 11.03 -2.97 3.91
CA LYS A 53 11.60 -4.04 4.72
C LYS A 53 11.25 -3.86 6.19
N ALA A 54 11.51 -2.67 6.74
CA ALA A 54 11.21 -2.36 8.12
C ALA A 54 9.70 -2.21 8.34
N HIS A 55 9.17 -2.85 9.39
CA HIS A 55 7.73 -2.89 9.64
C HIS A 55 7.12 -1.49 9.81
N HIS A 56 7.78 -0.63 10.58
CA HIS A 56 7.32 0.73 10.86
C HIS A 56 7.36 1.65 9.63
N GLU A 57 8.10 1.28 8.58
CA GLU A 57 8.15 2.05 7.34
C GLU A 57 7.03 1.69 6.36
N ARG A 58 6.41 0.51 6.54
CA ARG A 58 5.38 -0.01 5.64
C ARG A 58 4.12 0.84 5.68
N GLN A 59 3.75 1.36 6.85
CA GLN A 59 2.60 2.22 7.03
C GLN A 59 2.96 3.65 6.65
N ILE A 60 2.39 4.15 5.55
CA ILE A 60 2.60 5.52 5.04
C ILE A 60 1.61 6.48 5.70
N ALA A 61 0.34 6.07 5.77
CA ALA A 61 -0.72 6.82 6.42
C ALA A 61 -1.72 5.85 7.06
N HIS A 62 -2.30 6.27 8.18
CA HIS A 62 -3.41 5.57 8.81
C HIS A 62 -4.28 6.58 9.54
N VAL A 63 -5.57 6.58 9.23
CA VAL A 63 -6.55 7.51 9.79
C VAL A 63 -7.52 6.72 10.67
N HIS A 64 -7.53 7.05 11.95
CA HIS A 64 -8.53 6.55 12.89
C HIS A 64 -9.83 7.36 12.73
N GLY A 65 -10.98 6.69 12.71
CA GLY A 65 -12.28 7.34 12.53
C GLY A 65 -12.69 8.18 13.73
N ASN A 66 -13.30 9.34 13.48
CA ASN A 66 -13.91 10.18 14.52
C ASN A 66 -15.12 10.99 13.99
N ASN A 67 -15.91 10.42 13.08
CA ASN A 67 -17.04 11.10 12.44
C ASN A 67 -16.68 12.43 11.72
N GLN A 68 -15.43 12.58 11.28
CA GLN A 68 -14.92 13.78 10.62
C GLN A 68 -14.34 13.44 9.25
N ALA A 69 -14.47 14.35 8.30
CA ALA A 69 -13.74 14.26 7.04
C ALA A 69 -12.25 14.54 7.29
N VAL A 70 -11.38 13.61 6.88
CA VAL A 70 -9.93 13.72 7.01
C VAL A 70 -9.30 13.61 5.62
N ILE A 71 -8.31 14.44 5.34
CA ILE A 71 -7.51 14.40 4.11
C ILE A 71 -6.09 13.99 4.51
N SER A 72 -5.60 12.89 3.95
CA SER A 72 -4.20 12.48 4.06
C SER A 72 -3.49 12.72 2.73
N ILE A 73 -2.44 13.54 2.76
CA ILE A 73 -1.61 13.84 1.59
C ILE A 73 -0.26 13.17 1.80
N PHE A 74 0.13 12.31 0.86
CA PHE A 74 1.41 11.61 0.88
C PHE A 74 1.87 11.35 -0.56
N GLU A 75 3.17 11.22 -0.75
CA GLU A 75 3.78 10.89 -2.03
C GLU A 75 4.12 9.41 -2.10
N VAL A 76 3.87 8.80 -3.26
CA VAL A 76 4.20 7.39 -3.52
C VAL A 76 4.85 7.28 -4.89
N ASP A 77 6.06 6.73 -4.93
CA ASP A 77 6.65 6.26 -6.17
C ASP A 77 6.03 4.89 -6.54
N LEU A 78 5.14 4.89 -7.52
CA LEU A 78 4.48 3.67 -8.01
C LEU A 78 5.46 2.74 -8.73
N LEU A 79 6.53 3.27 -9.32
CA LEU A 79 7.51 2.49 -10.07
C LEU A 79 8.57 1.86 -9.17
N ALA A 80 8.64 2.29 -7.90
CA ALA A 80 9.55 1.76 -6.89
C ALA A 80 9.54 0.22 -6.83
N PHE A 81 8.41 -0.44 -7.05
CA PHE A 81 8.29 -1.91 -6.94
C PHE A 81 8.05 -2.62 -8.27
N LYS A 82 8.06 -1.89 -9.40
CA LYS A 82 7.81 -2.44 -10.74
C LYS A 82 8.82 -3.52 -11.13
N ASN A 83 10.06 -3.42 -10.63
CA ASN A 83 11.12 -4.37 -10.91
C ASN A 83 12.08 -4.54 -9.71
N THR A 84 12.98 -5.50 -9.84
CA THR A 84 13.99 -5.84 -8.82
C THR A 84 15.26 -5.01 -8.91
N ARG A 85 15.33 -4.01 -9.81
CA ARG A 85 16.49 -3.13 -9.89
C ARG A 85 16.59 -2.34 -8.58
N LYS A 86 17.84 -2.09 -8.19
CA LYS A 86 18.14 -1.13 -7.13
C LYS A 86 17.75 0.25 -7.66
N VAL A 87 16.67 0.77 -7.11
CA VAL A 87 16.27 2.17 -7.26
C VAL A 87 16.79 2.85 -5.99
N ASP A 88 17.36 4.03 -6.13
CA ASP A 88 17.87 4.80 -5.01
C ASP A 88 16.67 5.38 -4.24
N LEU A 89 16.11 4.57 -3.35
CA LEU A 89 15.01 4.93 -2.48
C LEU A 89 15.56 5.20 -1.08
N PRO A 90 14.99 6.19 -0.36
CA PRO A 90 15.37 6.44 1.03
C PRO A 90 15.14 5.25 1.96
N LYS A 91 14.25 4.33 1.56
CA LYS A 91 13.80 3.18 2.36
C LYS A 91 14.13 1.87 1.66
N GLU A 92 14.59 0.88 2.42
CA GLU A 92 14.93 -0.44 1.88
C GLU A 92 13.64 -1.20 1.52
N LYS A 93 13.57 -1.72 0.29
CA LYS A 93 12.45 -2.56 -0.15
C LYS A 93 12.49 -3.92 0.55
N LYS A 94 11.31 -4.49 0.81
CA LYS A 94 11.20 -5.93 1.09
C LYS A 94 11.81 -6.73 -0.07
N ALA A 95 12.33 -7.91 0.25
CA ALA A 95 12.67 -8.90 -0.77
C ALA A 95 11.50 -9.16 -1.73
N ALA A 96 11.80 -9.19 -3.02
CA ALA A 96 10.81 -9.49 -4.04
C ALA A 96 10.27 -10.92 -3.86
N PRO A 97 8.99 -11.16 -4.17
CA PRO A 97 8.44 -12.51 -4.18
C PRO A 97 9.23 -13.46 -5.09
N ALA A 98 9.28 -14.74 -4.75
CA ALA A 98 9.98 -15.74 -5.54
C ALA A 98 9.51 -15.72 -7.02
N GLY A 99 10.46 -15.74 -7.94
CA GLY A 99 10.19 -15.70 -9.38
C GLY A 99 9.83 -14.33 -9.95
N PHE A 100 9.64 -13.29 -9.12
CA PHE A 100 9.35 -11.94 -9.62
C PHE A 100 10.61 -11.28 -10.19
N LYS A 101 10.64 -11.08 -11.51
CA LYS A 101 11.74 -10.40 -12.23
C LYS A 101 11.42 -8.94 -12.57
N GLY A 102 10.23 -8.48 -12.19
CA GLY A 102 9.68 -7.19 -12.61
C GLY A 102 8.80 -7.29 -13.84
N ARG A 103 8.04 -6.22 -14.09
CA ARG A 103 7.16 -6.09 -15.25
C ARG A 103 7.85 -5.36 -16.40
N THR A 104 7.79 -5.96 -17.58
CA THR A 104 8.18 -5.31 -18.84
C THR A 104 7.21 -4.15 -19.11
N SER A 105 7.72 -2.98 -19.49
CA SER A 105 6.86 -1.91 -20.02
C SER A 105 6.16 -2.44 -21.28
N ALA A 106 4.82 -2.41 -21.27
CA ALA A 106 4.02 -2.55 -22.47
C ALA A 106 4.28 -1.38 -23.42
#